data_AF-A0A9E5A169-F1
#
_entry.id   AF-A0A9E5A169-F1
#
_cell.length_a   1.000
_cell.length_b   1.000
_cell.length_c   1.000
_cell.angle_alpha   90.00
_cell.angle_beta   90.00
_cell.angle_gamma   90.00
#
_symmetry.space_group_name_H-M   'P 1'
#
loop_
_entity.id
_entity.type
_entity.pdbx_description
1 polymer ?
#
loop_
_entity_poly.entity_id
_entity_poly.type
_entity_poly.pdbx_seq_one_letter_code
_entity_poly.pdbx_strand_id
1 'polypeptide(L)' 'MEDRQADFILYILGVVGLLVLLAPILDIYEWKYGIFGAVIIWIIAGGIRRYFAIPSNR' A
#
# COMPACT_ATOMS: atom_id res chain seq x y z
N MET A 1 4.43 -11.92 13.82
CA MET A 1 3.16 -12.03 13.10
C MET A 1 3.14 -13.39 12.44
N GLU A 2 1.99 -14.04 12.41
CA GLU A 2 1.82 -15.24 11.56
C GLU A 2 1.94 -14.79 10.09
N ASP A 3 2.61 -15.55 9.23
CA ASP A 3 2.90 -15.15 7.83
C ASP A 3 1.62 -14.70 7.10
N ARG A 4 0.51 -15.40 7.36
CA ARG A 4 -0.83 -15.09 6.83
C ARG A 4 -1.35 -13.71 7.26
N GLN A 5 -1.04 -13.26 8.47
CA GLN A 5 -1.43 -11.93 8.94
C GLN A 5 -0.63 -10.85 8.21
N ALA A 6 0.65 -11.09 7.99
CA ALA A 6 1.51 -10.12 7.34
C ALA A 6 1.16 -9.98 5.84
N ASP A 7 0.84 -11.09 5.16
CA ASP A 7 0.30 -11.10 3.80
C ASP A 7 -1.03 -10.34 3.70
N PHE A 8 -1.93 -10.54 4.67
CA PHE A 8 -3.21 -9.83 4.72
C PHE A 8 -3.01 -8.31 4.87
N ILE A 9 -2.08 -7.89 5.74
CA ILE A 9 -1.72 -6.48 5.90
C ILE A 9 -1.13 -5.90 4.62
N LEU A 10 -0.23 -6.62 3.94
CA LEU A 10 0.32 -6.19 2.66
C LEU A 10 -0.75 -6.03 1.59
N TYR A 11 -1.72 -6.94 1.54
CA TYR A 11 -2.85 -6.85 0.62
C TYR A 11 -3.69 -5.59 0.89
N ILE A 12 -4.06 -5.35 2.16
CA ILE A 12 -4.80 -4.14 2.56
C ILE A 12 -4.01 -2.88 2.19
N LEU A 13 -2.72 -2.81 2.49
CA LEU A 13 -1.89 -1.64 2.16
C LEU A 13 -1.82 -1.42 0.63
N GLY A 14 -1.78 -2.48 -0.16
CA GLY A 14 -1.88 -2.39 -1.61
C GLY A 14 -3.19 -1.76 -2.08
N VAL A 15 -4.32 -2.26 -1.57
CA VAL A 15 -5.66 -1.74 -1.90
C VAL A 15 -5.86 -0.31 -1.41
N VAL A 16 -5.44 0.02 -0.18
CA VAL A 16 -5.53 1.38 0.37
C VAL A 16 -4.69 2.34 -0.46
N GLY A 17 -3.48 1.96 -0.88
CA GLY A 17 -2.66 2.77 -1.79
C GLY A 17 -3.37 3.05 -3.12
N LEU A 18 -4.08 2.07 -3.68
CA LEU A 18 -4.91 2.26 -4.89
C LEU A 18 -6.10 3.19 -4.64
N LEU A 19 -6.81 3.04 -3.53
CA LEU A 19 -7.94 3.92 -3.20
C LEU A 19 -7.49 5.38 -3.02
N VAL A 20 -6.34 5.59 -2.37
CA VAL A 20 -5.71 6.91 -2.25
C VAL A 20 -5.32 7.45 -3.63
N LEU A 21 -4.79 6.62 -4.52
CA LEU A 21 -4.47 7.06 -5.87
C LEU A 21 -5.72 7.44 -6.69
N LEU A 22 -6.86 6.79 -6.46
CA LEU A 22 -8.11 7.01 -7.19
C LEU A 22 -8.99 8.12 -6.60
N ALA A 23 -8.82 8.47 -5.33
CA ALA A 23 -9.62 9.52 -4.67
C ALA A 23 -9.59 10.90 -5.39
N PRO A 24 -8.49 11.35 -6.02
CA PRO A 24 -8.50 12.57 -6.84
C PRO A 24 -9.45 12.52 -8.05
N ILE A 25 -9.73 11.34 -8.60
CA ILE A 25 -10.67 11.17 -9.73
C ILE A 25 -12.10 11.52 -9.30
N LEU A 26 -12.39 11.37 -8.00
CA LEU A 26 -13.67 11.70 -7.38
C LEU A 26 -13.69 13.14 -6.82
N ASP A 27 -12.71 13.97 -7.17
CA ASP A 27 -12.58 15.37 -6.71
C ASP A 27 -12.49 15.53 -5.18
N ILE A 28 -11.98 14.51 -4.48
CA ILE A 28 -11.85 14.53 -3.00
C ILE A 28 -10.69 15.44 -2.56
N TYR A 29 -9.61 15.48 -3.34
CA TYR A 29 -8.43 16.34 -3.13
C TYR A 29 -7.54 16.40 -4.38
N GLU A 30 -6.53 17.29 -4.40
CA GLU A 30 -5.65 17.47 -5.55
C GLU A 30 -4.83 16.21 -5.92
N TRP A 31 -4.67 15.96 -7.22
CA TRP A 31 -3.97 14.79 -7.78
C TRP A 31 -2.56 14.56 -7.21
N LYS A 32 -1.82 15.63 -6.89
CA LYS A 32 -0.48 15.55 -6.30
C LYS A 32 -0.49 14.78 -4.97
N TYR A 33 -1.48 15.03 -4.12
CA TYR A 33 -1.59 14.37 -2.82
C TYR A 33 -1.93 12.89 -2.95
N GLY A 34 -2.67 12.50 -3.99
CA GLY A 34 -3.00 11.09 -4.26
C GLY A 34 -1.78 10.29 -4.68
N ILE A 35 -0.97 10.86 -5.58
CA ILE A 35 0.29 10.23 -5.99
C ILE A 35 1.26 10.14 -4.81
N PHE A 36 1.49 11.23 -4.08
CA PHE A 36 2.40 11.22 -2.94
C PHE A 36 1.94 10.23 -1.85
N GLY A 37 0.64 10.22 -1.52
CA GLY A 37 0.07 9.31 -0.53
C GLY A 37 0.21 7.84 -0.92
N ALA A 38 -0.16 7.49 -2.16
CA ALA A 38 -0.06 6.11 -2.66
C ALA A 38 1.39 5.60 -2.65
N VAL A 39 2.34 6.44 -3.10
CA VAL A 39 3.78 6.09 -3.10
C VAL A 39 4.28 5.83 -1.67
N ILE A 40 3.94 6.68 -0.71
CA ILE A 40 4.34 6.49 0.68
C ILE A 40 3.78 5.17 1.24
N ILE A 41 2.51 4.88 0.98
CA ILE A 41 1.87 3.64 1.44
C ILE A 41 2.57 2.41 0.86
N TRP A 42 2.90 2.42 -0.43
CA TRP A 42 3.58 1.29 -1.06
C TRP A 42 5.04 1.13 -0.64
N ILE A 43 5.75 2.24 -0.34
CA ILE A 43 7.08 2.18 0.27
C ILE A 43 7.00 1.49 1.65
N ILE A 44 6.03 1.88 2.48
CA ILE A 44 5.81 1.25 3.80
C ILE A 44 5.48 -0.24 3.63
N ALA A 45 4.59 -0.59 2.69
CA ALA A 45 4.25 -1.99 2.40
C ALA A 45 5.49 -2.79 1.94
N GLY A 46 6.34 -2.21 1.08
CA GLY A 46 7.61 -2.81 0.67
C GLY A 46 8.57 -3.01 1.85
N GLY A 47 8.65 -2.04 2.75
CA GLY A 47 9.44 -2.12 3.98
C GLY A 47 8.97 -3.24 4.91
N ILE A 48 7.66 -3.34 5.14
CA ILE A 48 7.03 -4.43 5.92
C ILE A 48 7.38 -5.78 5.31
N ARG A 49 7.19 -5.94 3.99
CA ARG A 49 7.53 -7.18 3.28
C ARG A 49 8.99 -7.58 3.50
N ARG A 50 9.91 -6.62 3.42
CA ARG A 50 11.34 -6.87 3.62
C ARG A 50 11.69 -7.21 5.06
N TYR A 51 11.08 -6.51 6.02
CA TYR A 51 11.34 -6.70 7.45
C TYR A 51 10.89 -8.08 7.94
N PHE A 52 9.71 -8.53 7.51
CA PHE A 52 9.17 -9.84 7.89
C PHE A 52 9.64 -10.98 6.99
N ALA A 53 10.60 -10.74 6.08
CA ALA A 53 11.12 -11.73 5.14
C ALA A 53 10.03 -12.48 4.35
N ILE A 54 8.92 -11.79 4.06
CA ILE A 54 7.75 -12.40 3.41
C ILE A 54 8.15 -12.77 1.98
N PRO A 55 8.05 -14.06 1.60
CA PRO A 55 8.38 -14.49 0.25
C PRO A 55 7.54 -13.74 -0.77
N SER A 56 8.19 -13.21 -1.80
CA SER A 56 7.44 -12.82 -2.98
C SER A 56 7.08 -14.11 -3.70
N ASN A 57 5.80 -14.49 -3.74
CA ASN A 57 5.27 -15.62 -4.50
C ASN A 57 5.34 -15.38 -6.04
N ARG A 58 6.42 -14.77 -6.52
CA ARG A 58 6.75 -14.67 -7.94
C ARG A 58 7.40 -15.96 -8.39
#